data_AF-A0A537VAE8-F1
#
_entry.id   AF-A0A537VAE8-F1
#
_cell.length_a   1.000
_cell.length_b   1.000
_cell.length_c   1.000
_cell.angle_alpha   90.00
_cell.angle_beta   90.00
_cell.angle_gamma   90.00
#
_symmetry.space_group_name_H-M   'P 1'
#
loop_
_entity.id
_entity.type
_entity.pdbx_description
1 polymer ?
#
loop_
_entity_poly.entity_id
_entity_poly.type
_entity_poly.pdbx_seq_one_letter_code
_entity_poly.pdbx_strand_id
1 'polypeptide(L)'
;MRTEGADRVDELRGGSLERPASEADDDEEQLEAALLAYAHQEATRWGAERFAAEFERRDEEERRLTGAGTPPFRYPWEPDEIAPPPSSVLSGLVDAAVQEQVIRADPAELDLVEPPKIRHAHVPRPAPPEPEAPRRARRLRRERAVPQRASVISQAEAARMSPSARRLYGLEPLPSVDPRRA
;
A
#
# COMPACT_ATOMS: atom_id res chain seq x y z
N MET A 1 68.95 14.15 -41.59
CA MET A 1 68.18 13.55 -40.47
C MET A 1 66.76 13.34 -40.95
N ARG A 2 66.20 12.15 -40.71
CA ARG A 2 64.84 11.71 -41.07
C ARG A 2 63.87 12.05 -39.93
N THR A 3 62.64 12.41 -40.28
CA THR A 3 61.32 12.14 -39.64
C THR A 3 60.29 12.90 -40.51
N GLU A 4 59.50 12.37 -41.45
CA GLU A 4 58.70 11.14 -41.53
C GLU A 4 57.76 10.94 -40.33
N GLY A 5 56.46 11.14 -40.56
CA GLY A 5 55.37 10.64 -39.71
C GLY A 5 54.52 11.68 -38.99
N ALA A 6 53.66 12.42 -39.70
CA ALA A 6 52.54 13.16 -39.08
C ALA A 6 51.28 13.17 -39.96
N ASP A 7 51.12 12.15 -40.80
CA ASP A 7 49.94 11.96 -41.64
C ASP A 7 49.49 10.49 -41.46
N ARG A 8 48.18 10.27 -41.29
CA ARG A 8 47.49 9.04 -40.85
C ARG A 8 47.24 8.92 -39.35
N VAL A 9 46.35 9.76 -38.85
CA VAL A 9 45.28 9.26 -37.98
C VAL A 9 43.99 9.33 -38.79
N ASP A 10 43.87 8.34 -39.69
CA ASP A 10 42.66 7.91 -40.37
C ASP A 10 41.52 7.77 -39.33
N GLU A 11 40.59 8.72 -39.36
CA GLU A 11 39.17 8.53 -39.70
C GLU A 11 38.48 7.17 -39.44
N LEU A 12 38.82 6.46 -38.35
CA LEU A 12 38.12 5.23 -37.93
C LEU A 12 37.41 5.39 -36.58
N ARG A 13 36.76 6.54 -36.38
CA ARG A 13 35.88 6.76 -35.21
C ARG A 13 34.55 7.42 -35.58
N GLY A 14 34.03 7.12 -36.75
CA GLY A 14 32.74 7.63 -37.23
C GLY A 14 31.78 6.55 -37.77
N GLY A 15 32.21 5.29 -37.83
CA GLY A 15 31.33 4.17 -38.15
C GLY A 15 30.56 3.75 -36.91
N SER A 16 29.58 4.56 -36.48
CA SER A 16 28.44 4.01 -35.75
C SER A 16 27.78 3.05 -36.73
N LEU A 17 28.20 1.78 -36.70
CA LEU A 17 27.45 0.71 -37.33
C LEU A 17 26.05 0.83 -36.73
N GLU A 18 25.12 1.40 -37.50
CA GLU A 18 23.71 1.08 -37.37
C GLU A 18 23.65 -0.43 -37.53
N ARG A 19 23.75 -1.13 -36.39
CA ARG A 19 23.42 -2.53 -36.30
C ARG A 19 21.97 -2.58 -36.75
N PRO A 20 21.62 -3.31 -37.82
CA PRO A 20 20.22 -3.48 -38.16
C PRO A 20 19.56 -4.05 -36.90
N ALA A 21 18.57 -3.35 -36.36
CA ALA A 21 17.72 -3.88 -35.31
C ALA A 21 17.25 -5.25 -35.81
N SER A 22 17.76 -6.29 -35.19
CA SER A 22 17.56 -7.65 -35.64
C SER A 22 16.15 -8.02 -35.23
N GLU A 23 15.30 -8.47 -36.16
CA GLU A 23 13.95 -8.98 -35.86
C GLU A 23 13.98 -10.04 -34.72
N ALA A 24 15.11 -10.74 -34.53
CA ALA A 24 15.30 -11.66 -33.42
C ALA A 24 15.38 -10.99 -32.03
N ASP A 25 15.85 -9.74 -31.94
CA ASP A 25 15.84 -8.96 -30.69
C ASP A 25 14.39 -8.52 -30.37
N ASP A 26 13.59 -8.16 -31.39
CA ASP A 26 12.17 -7.81 -31.22
C ASP A 26 11.31 -9.02 -30.82
N ASP A 27 11.62 -10.23 -31.33
CA ASP A 27 10.94 -11.47 -30.96
C ASP A 27 11.27 -11.89 -29.51
N GLU A 28 12.52 -11.70 -29.07
CA GLU A 28 12.94 -11.97 -27.70
C GLU A 28 12.26 -11.01 -26.72
N GLU A 29 12.21 -9.71 -27.02
CA GLU A 29 11.48 -8.72 -26.22
C GLU A 29 9.98 -9.02 -26.12
N GLN A 30 9.35 -9.46 -27.23
CA GLN A 30 7.94 -9.87 -27.22
C GLN A 30 7.70 -11.12 -26.37
N LEU A 31 8.61 -12.09 -26.40
CA LEU A 31 8.52 -13.31 -25.62
C LEU A 31 8.73 -13.03 -24.12
N GLU A 32 9.67 -12.15 -23.79
CA GLU A 32 9.85 -11.66 -22.41
C GLU A 32 8.62 -10.92 -21.90
N ALA A 33 8.03 -10.03 -22.70
CA ALA A 33 6.81 -9.32 -22.35
C ALA A 33 5.63 -10.28 -22.10
N ALA A 34 5.49 -11.32 -22.95
CA ALA A 34 4.47 -12.35 -22.79
C ALA A 34 4.68 -13.18 -21.50
N LEU A 35 5.93 -13.54 -21.19
CA LEU A 35 6.29 -14.24 -19.96
C LEU A 35 5.98 -13.41 -18.72
N LEU A 36 6.33 -12.12 -18.72
CA LEU A 36 6.04 -11.20 -17.62
C LEU A 36 4.53 -11.02 -17.43
N ALA A 37 3.77 -10.87 -18.51
CA ALA A 37 2.31 -10.78 -18.45
C ALA A 37 1.69 -12.06 -17.88
N TYR A 38 2.16 -13.23 -18.31
CA TYR A 38 1.71 -14.52 -17.78
C TYR A 38 2.03 -14.67 -16.29
N ALA A 39 3.26 -14.36 -15.87
CA ALA A 39 3.67 -14.42 -14.47
C ALA A 39 2.82 -13.49 -13.59
N HIS A 40 2.51 -12.28 -14.07
CA HIS A 40 1.64 -11.34 -13.37
C HIS A 40 0.21 -11.88 -13.24
N GLN A 41 -0.35 -12.48 -14.29
CA GLN A 41 -1.67 -13.10 -14.25
C GLN A 41 -1.72 -14.27 -13.26
N GLU A 42 -0.72 -15.16 -13.26
CA GLU A 42 -0.61 -16.27 -12.32
C GLU A 42 -0.52 -15.78 -10.86
N ALA A 43 0.32 -14.78 -10.59
CA ALA A 43 0.44 -14.19 -9.26
C ALA A 43 -0.87 -13.55 -8.78
N THR A 44 -1.58 -12.87 -9.68
CA THR A 44 -2.88 -12.26 -9.40
C THR A 44 -3.93 -13.32 -9.07
N ARG A 45 -3.98 -14.41 -9.86
CA ARG A 45 -4.90 -15.53 -9.63
C ARG A 45 -4.62 -16.19 -8.27
N TRP A 46 -3.36 -16.51 -7.99
CA TRP A 46 -2.97 -17.09 -6.70
C TRP A 46 -3.31 -16.19 -5.51
N GLY A 47 -3.08 -14.87 -5.65
CA GLY A 47 -3.47 -13.89 -4.65
C GLY A 47 -4.99 -13.86 -4.43
N ALA A 48 -5.78 -13.84 -5.51
CA ALA A 48 -7.24 -13.84 -5.45
C ALA A 48 -7.79 -15.10 -4.77
N GLU A 49 -7.27 -16.28 -5.10
CA GLU A 49 -7.66 -17.55 -4.46
C GLU A 49 -7.37 -17.54 -2.95
N ARG A 50 -6.20 -17.00 -2.55
CA ARG A 50 -5.82 -16.87 -1.14
C ARG A 50 -6.72 -15.90 -0.39
N PHE A 51 -7.10 -14.78 -0.99
CA PHE A 51 -8.06 -13.85 -0.40
C PHE A 51 -9.45 -14.45 -0.31
N ALA A 52 -9.95 -15.11 -1.36
CA ALA A 52 -11.25 -15.77 -1.35
C ALA A 52 -11.37 -16.78 -0.21
N ALA A 53 -10.35 -17.62 -0.02
CA ALA A 53 -10.30 -18.57 1.10
C ALA A 53 -10.26 -17.89 2.48
N GLU A 54 -9.64 -16.70 2.59
CA GLU A 54 -9.64 -15.93 3.85
C GLU A 54 -11.02 -15.32 4.13
N PHE A 55 -11.66 -14.76 3.10
CA PHE A 55 -13.02 -14.24 3.17
C PHE A 55 -14.02 -15.33 3.58
N GLU A 56 -13.97 -16.52 2.98
CA GLU A 56 -14.83 -17.63 3.39
C GLU A 56 -14.62 -18.00 4.87
N ARG A 57 -13.35 -18.04 5.34
CA ARG A 57 -13.04 -18.29 6.75
C ARG A 57 -13.63 -17.20 7.66
N ARG A 58 -13.55 -15.94 7.24
CA ARG A 58 -14.11 -14.79 7.98
C ARG A 58 -15.63 -14.82 7.99
N ASP A 59 -16.26 -15.09 6.87
CA ASP A 59 -17.72 -15.19 6.77
C ASP A 59 -18.26 -16.32 7.64
N GLU A 60 -17.53 -17.44 7.76
CA GLU A 60 -17.86 -18.50 8.72
C GLU A 60 -17.70 -18.05 10.18
N GLU A 61 -16.63 -17.32 10.48
CA GLU A 61 -16.40 -16.76 11.82
C GLU A 61 -17.47 -15.72 12.20
N GLU A 62 -17.81 -14.83 11.28
CA GLU A 62 -18.90 -13.86 11.45
C GLU A 62 -20.24 -14.56 11.61
N ARG A 63 -20.55 -15.57 10.79
CA ARG A 63 -21.75 -16.40 10.97
C ARG A 63 -21.78 -17.11 12.32
N ARG A 64 -20.64 -17.54 12.87
CA ARG A 64 -20.57 -18.09 14.23
C ARG A 64 -20.83 -17.02 15.29
N LEU A 65 -20.25 -15.83 15.15
CA LEU A 65 -20.42 -14.72 16.10
C LEU A 65 -21.85 -14.14 16.08
N THR A 66 -22.43 -13.99 14.88
CA THR A 66 -23.80 -13.49 14.68
C THR A 66 -24.85 -14.57 14.94
N GLY A 67 -24.61 -15.80 14.48
CA GLY A 67 -25.47 -16.96 14.73
C GLY A 67 -25.49 -17.45 16.17
N ALA A 68 -24.46 -17.11 16.97
CA ALA A 68 -24.47 -17.29 18.42
C ALA A 68 -25.44 -16.35 19.16
N GLY A 69 -26.22 -15.54 18.43
CA GLY A 69 -27.30 -14.76 19.01
C GLY A 69 -26.80 -13.65 19.91
N THR A 70 -25.61 -13.10 19.65
CA THR A 70 -25.16 -11.87 20.32
C THR A 70 -26.12 -10.76 19.88
N PRO A 71 -27.01 -10.28 20.75
CA PRO A 71 -27.87 -9.17 20.37
C PRO A 71 -26.97 -7.96 20.07
N PRO A 72 -27.39 -7.05 19.17
CA PRO A 72 -26.66 -5.80 18.98
C PRO A 72 -26.44 -5.17 20.36
N PHE A 73 -25.20 -4.77 20.61
CA PHE A 73 -24.77 -4.18 21.88
C PHE A 73 -25.67 -2.95 22.14
N ARG A 74 -26.69 -3.09 23.00
CA ARG A 74 -27.59 -1.98 23.35
C ARG A 74 -26.87 -1.06 24.32
N TYR A 75 -26.82 0.22 23.99
CA TYR A 75 -26.31 1.21 24.93
C TYR A 75 -27.41 1.60 25.93
N PRO A 76 -27.09 1.86 27.21
CA PRO A 76 -28.10 2.18 28.24
C PRO A 76 -28.93 3.44 27.96
N TRP A 77 -28.51 4.28 27.01
CA TRP A 77 -29.18 5.52 26.62
C TRP A 77 -29.95 5.40 25.29
N GLU A 78 -29.99 4.23 24.67
CA GLU A 78 -30.86 3.99 23.52
C GLU A 78 -32.32 3.96 24.02
N PRO A 79 -33.22 4.79 23.47
CA PRO A 79 -34.65 4.65 23.74
C PRO A 79 -35.10 3.23 23.40
N ASP A 80 -36.13 2.70 24.08
CA ASP A 80 -36.80 1.48 23.63
C ASP A 80 -37.44 1.77 22.27
N GLU A 81 -36.66 1.60 21.20
CA GLU A 81 -37.14 1.75 19.84
C GLU A 81 -38.12 0.61 19.57
N ILE A 82 -39.34 1.06 19.26
CA ILE A 82 -40.40 0.34 18.56
C ILE A 82 -39.79 -0.68 17.62
N ALA A 83 -40.29 -1.92 17.70
CA ALA A 83 -39.89 -3.04 16.86
C ALA A 83 -39.48 -2.56 15.45
N PRO A 84 -38.27 -2.89 14.97
CA PRO A 84 -37.86 -2.47 13.64
C PRO A 84 -38.94 -2.97 12.66
N PRO A 85 -39.41 -2.12 11.72
CA PRO A 85 -40.26 -2.64 10.65
C PRO A 85 -39.53 -3.82 10.01
N PRO A 86 -40.22 -4.91 9.64
CA PRO A 86 -39.59 -6.07 9.07
C PRO A 86 -38.64 -5.62 7.96
N SER A 87 -37.36 -5.97 8.08
CA SER A 87 -36.27 -5.58 7.19
C SER A 87 -36.36 -6.30 5.84
N SER A 88 -37.53 -6.27 5.22
CA SER A 88 -37.87 -6.94 3.98
C SER A 88 -38.20 -5.93 2.88
N VAL A 89 -37.44 -4.83 2.77
CA VAL A 89 -37.60 -3.89 1.64
C VAL A 89 -36.33 -3.16 1.17
N LEU A 90 -35.14 -3.43 1.71
CA LEU A 90 -33.87 -2.88 1.17
C LEU A 90 -32.95 -3.95 0.55
N SER A 91 -33.54 -5.08 0.17
CA SER A 91 -32.90 -6.11 -0.68
C SER A 91 -33.79 -6.45 -1.89
N GLY A 92 -34.64 -5.50 -2.29
CA GLY A 92 -35.56 -5.62 -3.43
C GLY A 92 -35.51 -4.34 -4.25
N LEU A 93 -35.39 -4.53 -5.57
CA LEU A 93 -35.50 -3.54 -6.66
C LEU A 93 -35.55 -2.07 -6.20
N VAL A 94 -34.43 -1.37 -6.34
CA VAL A 94 -34.48 0.09 -6.43
C VAL A 94 -35.41 0.41 -7.59
N ASP A 95 -36.50 1.14 -7.31
CA ASP A 95 -37.50 1.50 -8.30
C ASP A 95 -36.79 2.18 -9.48
N ALA A 96 -37.01 1.69 -10.71
CA ALA A 96 -36.27 2.15 -11.90
C ALA A 96 -36.39 3.67 -12.12
N ALA A 97 -37.46 4.28 -11.60
CA ALA A 97 -37.67 5.73 -11.59
C ALA A 97 -36.67 6.49 -10.71
N VAL A 98 -36.26 5.92 -9.57
CA VAL A 98 -35.21 6.50 -8.70
C VAL A 98 -33.85 6.38 -9.37
N GLN A 99 -33.60 5.28 -10.08
CA GLN A 99 -32.36 5.07 -10.81
C GLN A 99 -32.21 6.05 -11.99
N GLU A 100 -33.30 6.37 -12.72
CA GLU A 100 -33.27 7.41 -13.76
C GLU A 100 -33.04 8.83 -13.21
N GLN A 101 -33.59 9.17 -12.04
CA GLN A 101 -33.37 10.49 -11.43
C GLN A 101 -31.92 10.72 -11.01
N VAL A 102 -31.23 9.68 -10.51
CA VAL A 102 -29.81 9.76 -10.15
C VAL A 102 -28.91 9.87 -11.40
N ILE A 103 -29.29 9.24 -12.52
CA ILE A 103 -28.50 9.25 -13.76
C ILE A 103 -28.70 10.57 -14.55
N ARG A 104 -29.86 11.22 -14.44
CA ARG A 104 -30.18 12.47 -15.16
C ARG A 104 -29.92 13.76 -14.36
N ALA A 105 -29.58 13.67 -13.08
CA ALA A 105 -29.22 14.85 -12.31
C ALA A 105 -27.92 15.46 -12.86
N ASP A 106 -28.00 16.69 -13.34
CA ASP A 106 -26.84 17.46 -13.78
C ASP A 106 -25.89 17.63 -12.56
N PRO A 107 -24.61 17.23 -12.63
CA PRO A 107 -23.71 17.24 -11.46
C PRO A 107 -23.46 18.65 -10.90
N ALA A 108 -23.92 19.69 -11.58
CA ALA A 108 -23.85 21.08 -11.16
C ALA A 108 -24.95 21.48 -10.14
N GLU A 109 -26.03 20.71 -10.00
CA GLU A 109 -27.17 21.05 -9.11
C GLU A 109 -27.20 20.25 -7.79
N LEU A 110 -26.25 19.33 -7.61
CA LEU A 110 -26.09 18.62 -6.34
C LEU A 110 -25.37 19.53 -5.34
N ASP A 111 -26.14 20.36 -4.63
CA ASP A 111 -25.67 21.09 -3.46
C ASP A 111 -25.34 20.09 -2.34
N LEU A 112 -24.11 19.57 -2.39
CA LEU A 112 -23.50 18.79 -1.32
C LEU A 112 -23.24 19.72 -0.14
N VAL A 113 -24.28 19.94 0.67
CA VAL A 113 -24.15 20.67 1.93
C VAL A 113 -23.25 19.86 2.86
N GLU A 114 -22.02 20.31 3.05
CA GLU A 114 -21.09 19.64 3.97
C GLU A 114 -21.70 19.67 5.38
N PRO A 115 -21.91 18.52 6.03
CA PRO A 115 -22.45 18.50 7.36
C PRO A 115 -21.52 19.27 8.31
N PRO A 116 -22.06 19.94 9.34
CA PRO A 116 -21.24 20.67 10.28
C PRO A 116 -20.24 19.72 10.92
N LYS A 117 -18.95 20.07 10.84
CA LYS A 117 -17.84 19.31 11.43
C LYS A 117 -17.94 19.36 12.95
N ILE A 118 -18.78 18.51 13.55
CA ILE A 118 -18.87 18.31 14.99
C ILE A 118 -17.57 17.65 15.45
N ARG A 119 -16.86 18.26 16.39
CA ARG A 119 -15.62 17.73 16.97
C ARG A 119 -15.79 17.51 18.46
N HIS A 120 -15.24 16.41 18.98
CA HIS A 120 -15.24 16.12 20.41
C HIS A 120 -14.16 16.95 21.12
N ALA A 121 -14.48 17.51 22.29
CA ALA A 121 -13.61 18.40 23.06
C ALA A 121 -12.25 17.78 23.45
N HIS A 122 -12.17 16.45 23.52
CA HIS A 122 -10.98 15.72 23.95
C HIS A 122 -10.04 15.32 22.82
N VAL A 123 -10.37 15.58 21.55
CA VAL A 123 -9.51 15.25 20.42
C VAL A 123 -8.46 16.36 20.25
N PRO A 124 -7.15 16.05 20.41
CA PRO A 124 -6.09 17.03 20.22
C PRO A 124 -6.18 17.65 18.82
N ARG A 125 -6.09 18.98 18.78
CA ARG A 125 -6.18 19.74 17.53
C ARG A 125 -4.97 19.40 16.64
N PRO A 126 -5.17 18.95 15.38
CA PRO A 126 -4.05 18.90 14.44
C PRO A 126 -3.52 20.32 14.22
N ALA A 127 -2.21 20.46 14.08
CA ALA A 127 -1.60 21.75 13.82
C ALA A 127 -2.26 22.40 12.58
N PRO A 128 -2.59 23.70 12.64
CA PRO A 128 -3.14 24.39 11.48
C PRO A 128 -2.18 24.23 10.29
N PRO A 129 -2.70 24.13 9.05
CA PRO A 129 -1.86 24.00 7.87
C PRO A 129 -0.86 25.16 7.83
N GLU A 130 0.43 24.83 7.73
CA GLU A 130 1.50 25.83 7.63
C GLU A 130 1.20 26.73 6.41
N PRO A 131 1.24 28.07 6.56
CA PRO A 131 1.09 28.96 5.42
C PRO A 131 2.18 28.65 4.38
N GLU A 132 1.84 28.74 3.10
CA GLU A 132 2.76 28.44 1.99
C GLU A 132 4.07 29.21 2.17
N ALA A 133 5.13 28.49 2.52
CA ALA A 133 6.40 29.11 2.83
C ALA A 133 7.01 29.72 1.55
N PRO A 134 7.52 30.97 1.59
CA PRO A 134 8.22 31.54 0.46
C PRO A 134 9.41 30.67 0.08
N ARG A 135 9.65 30.50 -1.23
CA ARG A 135 10.59 29.53 -1.86
C ARG A 135 11.98 29.44 -1.21
N ARG A 136 12.44 30.47 -0.49
CA ARG A 136 13.72 30.47 0.25
C ARG A 136 13.73 29.59 1.51
N ALA A 137 12.62 29.42 2.22
CA ALA A 137 12.55 28.58 3.42
C ALA A 137 12.68 27.08 3.11
N ARG A 138 12.29 26.66 1.89
CA ARG A 138 12.37 25.27 1.43
C ARG A 138 13.82 24.78 1.29
N ARG A 139 14.78 25.68 1.04
CA ARG A 139 16.21 25.34 0.91
C ARG A 139 16.83 24.99 2.28
N LEU A 140 16.54 25.77 3.32
CA LEU A 140 17.02 25.52 4.68
C LEU A 140 16.42 24.24 5.31
N ARG A 141 15.17 23.89 4.97
CA ARG A 141 14.55 22.64 5.46
C ARG A 141 15.17 21.38 4.83
N ARG A 142 15.69 21.48 3.60
CA ARG A 142 16.41 20.38 2.91
C ARG A 142 17.78 20.10 3.53
N GLU A 143 18.45 21.10 4.06
CA GLU A 143 19.75 20.94 4.75
C GLU A 143 19.60 20.26 6.13
N ARG A 144 18.42 20.35 6.75
CA ARG A 144 18.12 19.71 8.05
C ARG A 144 17.65 18.26 7.93
N ALA A 145 17.41 17.77 6.72
CA ALA A 145 17.00 16.39 6.44
C ALA A 145 18.21 15.46 6.25
N VAL A 146 19.20 15.57 7.14
CA VAL A 146 20.20 14.52 7.33
C VAL A 146 19.43 13.29 7.83
N PRO A 147 19.59 12.10 7.23
CA PRO A 147 18.92 10.91 7.73
C PRO A 147 19.35 10.72 9.18
N GLN A 148 18.37 10.77 10.09
CA GLN A 148 18.61 10.37 11.47
C GLN A 148 19.18 8.95 11.41
N ARG A 149 20.42 8.79 11.92
CA ARG A 149 21.06 7.49 12.00
C ARG A 149 20.08 6.55 12.68
N ALA A 150 19.87 5.37 12.09
CA ALA A 150 19.04 4.32 12.66
C ALA A 150 19.34 4.19 14.16
N SER A 151 18.30 4.16 14.99
CA SER A 151 18.46 4.06 16.44
C SER A 151 19.16 2.74 16.77
N VAL A 152 20.47 2.78 16.97
CA VAL A 152 21.23 1.62 17.43
C VAL A 152 20.81 1.36 18.87
N ILE A 153 20.20 0.19 19.11
CA ILE A 153 19.80 -0.24 20.45
C ILE A 153 21.03 -0.16 21.36
N SER A 154 20.93 0.60 22.45
CA SER A 154 22.05 0.78 23.37
C SER A 154 22.33 -0.53 24.14
N GLN A 155 23.56 -0.73 24.61
CA GLN A 155 23.88 -1.91 25.43
C GLN A 155 23.02 -2.00 26.72
N ALA A 156 22.69 -0.85 27.33
CA ALA A 156 21.84 -0.80 28.51
C ALA A 156 20.39 -1.21 28.20
N GLU A 157 19.90 -0.88 27.01
CA GLU A 157 18.58 -1.29 26.54
C GLU A 157 18.55 -2.77 26.16
N ALA A 158 19.59 -3.27 25.51
CA ALA A 158 19.77 -4.69 25.25
C ALA A 158 19.82 -5.54 26.53
N ALA A 159 20.38 -5.02 27.62
CA ALA A 159 20.42 -5.71 28.92
C ALA A 159 19.03 -5.84 29.57
N ARG A 160 18.09 -4.95 29.23
CA ARG A 160 16.69 -5.00 29.73
C ARG A 160 15.79 -5.89 28.87
N MET A 161 16.22 -6.23 27.66
CA MET A 161 15.48 -7.10 26.76
C MET A 161 15.55 -8.56 27.20
N SER A 162 14.50 -9.32 26.89
CA SER A 162 14.54 -10.77 27.02
C SER A 162 15.56 -11.38 26.04
N PRO A 163 16.10 -12.58 26.34
CA PRO A 163 17.01 -13.27 25.43
C PRO A 163 16.42 -13.50 24.02
N SER A 164 15.12 -13.74 23.91
CA SER A 164 14.43 -13.89 22.62
C SER A 164 14.39 -12.59 21.82
N ALA A 165 14.11 -11.46 22.49
CA ALA A 165 14.12 -10.15 21.84
C ALA A 165 15.53 -9.78 21.35
N ARG A 166 16.57 -10.05 22.14
CA ARG A 166 17.97 -9.84 21.71
C ARG A 166 18.33 -10.62 20.44
N ARG A 167 17.86 -11.88 20.31
CA ARG A 167 18.08 -12.71 19.11
C ARG A 167 17.37 -12.15 17.88
N LEU A 168 16.14 -11.63 18.05
CA LEU A 168 15.38 -11.01 16.96
C LEU A 168 16.08 -9.79 16.36
N TYR A 169 16.75 -9.01 17.20
CA TYR A 169 17.55 -7.85 16.78
C TYR A 169 19.02 -8.19 16.44
N GLY A 170 19.39 -9.47 16.39
CA GLY A 170 20.76 -9.89 16.05
C GLY A 170 21.82 -9.51 17.07
N LEU A 171 21.42 -9.19 18.31
CA LEU A 171 22.33 -8.80 19.40
C LEU A 171 22.98 -10.00 20.11
N GLU A 172 22.40 -11.20 19.97
CA GLU A 172 22.88 -12.43 20.60
C GLU A 172 22.82 -13.60 19.60
N PRO A 173 23.85 -14.44 19.49
CA PRO A 173 23.87 -15.58 18.58
C PRO A 173 22.79 -16.61 18.96
N LEU A 174 22.23 -17.28 17.95
CA LEU A 174 21.30 -18.38 18.17
C LEU A 174 22.00 -19.53 18.91
N PRO A 175 21.32 -20.21 19.85
CA PRO A 175 21.90 -21.36 20.50
C PRO A 175 22.20 -22.43 19.45
N SER A 176 23.46 -22.85 19.35
CA SER A 176 23.83 -24.00 18.55
C SER A 176 23.16 -25.21 19.17
N VAL A 177 22.16 -25.75 18.47
CA VAL A 177 21.55 -27.03 18.83
C VAL A 177 22.55 -28.09 18.42
N ASP A 178 23.22 -28.71 19.39
CA ASP A 178 24.12 -29.83 19.13
C ASP A 178 23.29 -31.02 18.63
N PRO A 179 23.45 -31.45 17.36
CA PRO A 179 22.62 -32.50 16.77
C PRO A 179 22.87 -33.88 17.39
N ARG A 180 23.85 -34.02 18.30
CA ARG A 180 24.16 -35.28 18.99
C ARG A 180 23.35 -35.51 20.28
N ARG A 181 22.41 -34.62 20.60
CA ARG A 181 21.61 -34.68 21.83
C ARG A 181 20.10 -34.79 21.60
N ALA A 182 19.68 -35.24 20.42
CA ALA A 182 18.30 -35.63 20.10
C ALA A 182 18.15 -37.16 20.16
#